data_AF-A0A3N4J807-F1
#
_entry.id   AF-A0A3N4J807-F1
#
_cell.length_a   1.000
_cell.length_b   1.000
_cell.length_c   1.000
_cell.angle_alpha   90.00
_cell.angle_beta   90.00
_cell.angle_gamma   90.00
#
_symmetry.space_group_name_H-M   'P 1'
#
loop_
_entity.id
_entity.type
_entity.pdbx_description
1 polymer ?
#
loop_
_entity_poly.entity_id
_entity_poly.type
_entity_poly.pdbx_seq_one_letter_code
_entity_poly.pdbx_strand_id
1 'polypeptide(L)'
;MAKLEDAGIDQNILANDIRELASIGAGGLEFLPYYLHGGGPGVPAEAGEEVLAWDVHRRTYKHPIDGTLPGWGRGQLVSAASGLIVKDALPVSVIAHDSLQDITGMVELDGSISIEFSSDQTAIEYTIWAIYVNHSNYRATRPGNDPQTLIQNGPWARLSRGFCLAWDDSIEIRANVYWTKSLLEAFSEARGYPINKYLPIIFHDHAGHFGPSDSPWWVTGETDGGQSHIEDYRLTLLELYRAYLQALNDWSHDYLNMQFSCQVADIAQKRPHRDAPETESYAFNHEIDAYRQFAGPAHLAGKRIISSELAAAFDEAYQHTLPALLGDVKTSFAVGINQFVFHDTHQRHPPPWEYHKDSIDFTARLQYIGQIEVPRRDLVFWQKNVAVVTLVAKNYQGWDLVEAGNDHSGSFTGIQWLMLGFVEECASAGWPVIFQGGLPSQLYGFNESGQSYVNSTINSIKSLPNVQIISFNDSLVATTASMGITPLTAISANGTWYTCWRSNTQSGIDYVYIFNDSPYSEGTTYFASTGIPYVYDAWAGQQSSLHNYTSTVSSTSI
;
A
#
# COMPACT_ATOMS: atom_id res chain seq x y z
N MET A 1 2.91 1.39 25.45
CA MET A 1 3.70 2.44 24.77
C MET A 1 5.08 1.86 24.53
N ALA A 2 5.31 1.27 23.36
CA ALA A 2 6.64 0.85 22.95
C ALA A 2 7.36 2.11 22.48
N LYS A 3 8.36 2.57 23.24
CA LYS A 3 9.31 3.55 22.74
C LYS A 3 10.11 2.85 21.65
N LEU A 4 10.38 3.54 20.54
CA LEU A 4 11.49 3.19 19.66
C LEU A 4 12.77 3.29 20.49
N GLU A 5 13.18 2.18 21.10
CA GLU A 5 14.53 2.00 21.62
C GLU A 5 15.37 1.49 20.44
N ASP A 6 15.95 2.42 19.66
CA ASP A 6 17.04 2.05 18.75
C ASP A 6 18.14 3.13 18.69
N ALA A 7 19.35 2.58 18.64
CA ALA A 7 20.67 3.04 18.21
C ALA A 7 21.32 4.22 18.95
N GLY A 8 22.03 3.88 20.03
CA GLY A 8 23.33 4.42 20.47
C GLY A 8 23.55 5.93 20.71
N ILE A 9 22.79 6.83 20.09
CA ILE A 9 22.87 8.27 20.22
C ILE A 9 21.62 8.76 20.93
N ASP A 10 21.84 9.69 21.86
CA ASP A 10 20.79 10.35 22.60
C ASP A 10 19.82 11.08 21.65
N GLN A 11 18.52 10.84 21.79
CA GLN A 11 17.48 11.43 20.94
C GLN A 11 17.49 12.97 20.97
N ASN A 12 17.95 13.60 22.06
CA ASN A 12 18.09 15.05 22.11
C ASN A 12 19.27 15.52 21.27
N ILE A 13 20.36 14.75 21.19
CA ILE A 13 21.50 15.06 20.29
C ILE A 13 21.02 15.00 18.84
N LEU A 14 20.34 13.92 18.43
CA LEU A 14 19.79 13.80 17.08
C LEU A 14 18.81 14.94 16.74
N ALA A 15 17.89 15.25 17.65
CA ALA A 15 16.97 16.38 17.48
C ALA A 15 17.70 17.73 17.44
N ASN A 16 18.78 17.91 18.22
CA ASN A 16 19.61 19.11 18.19
C ASN A 16 20.34 19.23 16.84
N ASP A 17 20.94 18.17 16.34
CA ASP A 17 21.63 18.13 15.04
C ASP A 17 20.67 18.48 13.92
N ILE A 18 19.46 17.90 13.90
CA ILE A 18 18.44 18.21 12.89
C ILE A 18 17.97 19.67 13.01
N ARG A 19 17.80 20.19 14.23
CA ARG A 19 17.48 21.61 14.45
C ARG A 19 18.62 22.54 14.03
N GLU A 20 19.87 22.16 14.23
CA GLU A 20 21.04 22.91 13.78
C GLU A 20 21.11 22.89 12.26
N LEU A 21 21.00 21.71 11.64
CA LEU A 21 20.87 21.54 10.20
C LEU A 21 19.75 22.41 9.67
N ALA A 22 18.59 22.51 10.35
CA ALA A 22 17.48 23.37 9.97
C ALA A 22 17.77 24.86 10.09
N SER A 23 18.51 25.28 11.13
CA SER A 23 18.93 26.67 11.32
C SER A 23 19.85 27.17 10.20
N ILE A 24 20.63 26.25 9.65
CA ILE A 24 21.47 26.43 8.46
C ILE A 24 20.89 25.67 7.26
N GLY A 25 19.57 25.50 7.24
CA GLY A 25 18.68 24.52 6.56
C GLY A 25 19.00 23.70 5.32
N ALA A 26 18.91 22.42 5.54
CA ALA A 26 18.23 21.58 4.55
C ALA A 26 16.69 21.78 4.58
N GLY A 27 16.01 21.27 3.55
CA GLY A 27 14.56 21.39 3.33
C GLY A 27 13.73 20.17 3.77
N GLY A 28 14.38 19.08 4.17
CA GLY A 28 13.74 17.82 4.55
C GLY A 28 14.81 16.80 4.92
N LEU A 29 14.41 15.78 5.68
CA LEU A 29 15.26 14.64 6.03
C LEU A 29 14.66 13.39 5.41
N GLU A 30 15.46 12.72 4.60
CA GLU A 30 15.17 11.40 4.07
C GLU A 30 15.68 10.35 5.06
N PHE A 31 14.75 9.51 5.51
CA PHE A 31 15.01 8.21 6.10
C PHE A 31 15.08 7.22 4.96
N LEU A 32 16.28 6.70 4.71
CA LEU A 32 16.34 5.45 3.96
C LEU A 32 15.71 4.36 4.83
N PRO A 33 14.89 3.48 4.25
CA PRO A 33 13.97 2.68 5.02
C PRO A 33 14.55 1.80 6.10
N TYR A 34 13.93 1.89 7.29
CA TYR A 34 14.35 1.24 8.52
C TYR A 34 14.28 -0.29 8.47
N TYR A 35 13.56 -0.88 7.53
CA TYR A 35 13.44 -2.34 7.42
C TYR A 35 14.64 -3.03 6.78
N LEU A 36 15.56 -2.27 6.16
CA LEU A 36 16.90 -2.73 5.77
C LEU A 36 17.97 -2.35 6.81
N HIS A 37 17.60 -1.88 8.00
CA HIS A 37 18.57 -1.56 9.04
C HIS A 37 19.06 -2.85 9.72
N GLY A 38 20.37 -3.12 9.74
CA GLY A 38 21.36 -2.25 10.35
C GLY A 38 21.82 -0.98 9.60
N GLY A 39 21.14 0.13 9.87
CA GLY A 39 21.60 1.49 9.54
C GLY A 39 21.60 1.88 8.07
N GLY A 40 20.56 2.49 7.53
CA GLY A 40 20.64 3.75 6.77
C GLY A 40 20.84 4.95 7.72
N PRO A 41 20.87 6.22 7.26
CA PRO A 41 21.66 7.34 7.81
C PRO A 41 21.35 7.79 9.26
N GLY A 42 20.45 7.10 9.96
CA GLY A 42 20.47 7.02 11.42
C GLY A 42 21.65 6.21 11.95
N VAL A 43 21.82 6.24 13.27
CA VAL A 43 22.94 5.62 13.97
C VAL A 43 23.01 4.12 13.66
N PRO A 44 24.14 3.59 13.20
CA PRO A 44 24.23 2.17 12.90
C PRO A 44 24.25 1.35 14.19
N ALA A 45 23.39 0.33 14.26
CA ALA A 45 23.38 -0.62 15.37
C ALA A 45 24.66 -1.48 15.38
N GLU A 46 25.14 -1.80 16.60
CA GLU A 46 26.28 -2.67 16.82
C GLU A 46 25.96 -4.13 16.47
N ALA A 47 27.00 -4.97 16.30
CA ALA A 47 26.78 -6.36 15.90
C ALA A 47 26.11 -7.13 17.04
N GLY A 48 25.08 -7.91 16.72
CA GLY A 48 24.32 -8.66 17.72
C GLY A 48 23.29 -7.85 18.51
N GLU A 49 23.09 -6.57 18.22
CA GLU A 49 21.99 -5.78 18.80
C GLU A 49 20.62 -6.36 18.37
N GLU A 50 19.65 -6.35 19.29
CA GLU A 50 18.32 -6.95 19.07
C GLU A 50 17.51 -6.27 17.96
N VAL A 51 17.83 -5.01 17.67
CA VAL A 51 17.21 -4.15 16.66
C VAL A 51 17.57 -4.55 15.22
N LEU A 52 18.60 -5.38 15.03
CA LEU A 52 19.00 -5.86 13.71
C LEU A 52 18.00 -6.87 13.15
N ALA A 53 17.83 -6.87 11.82
CA ALA A 53 16.98 -7.81 11.11
C ALA A 53 17.32 -9.28 11.42
N TRP A 54 16.29 -10.12 11.49
CA TRP A 54 16.40 -11.56 11.76
C TRP A 54 16.21 -12.38 10.49
N ASP A 55 17.16 -13.27 10.21
CA ASP A 55 17.03 -14.26 9.17
C ASP A 55 16.25 -15.46 9.70
N VAL A 56 15.22 -15.88 8.97
CA VAL A 56 14.46 -17.09 9.26
C VAL A 56 14.88 -18.23 8.32
N HIS A 57 15.08 -19.41 8.88
CA HIS A 57 15.53 -20.58 8.14
C HIS A 57 14.65 -21.79 8.44
N ARG A 58 14.15 -22.44 7.39
CA ARG A 58 13.49 -23.73 7.47
C ARG A 58 14.47 -24.87 7.22
N ARG A 59 14.36 -25.93 8.00
CA ARG A 59 14.98 -27.24 7.77
C ARG A 59 13.89 -28.29 7.67
N THR A 60 13.94 -29.08 6.60
CA THR A 60 12.93 -30.12 6.32
C THR A 60 13.60 -31.49 6.40
N TYR A 61 12.89 -32.46 6.97
CA TYR A 61 13.41 -33.81 7.13
C TYR A 61 12.28 -34.85 7.09
N LYS A 62 12.56 -36.00 6.47
CA LYS A 62 11.63 -37.14 6.34
C LYS A 62 11.89 -38.15 7.45
N HIS A 63 10.86 -38.57 8.19
CA HIS A 63 10.96 -39.64 9.20
C HIS A 63 11.55 -40.93 8.60
N PRO A 64 12.36 -41.74 9.35
CA PRO A 64 12.65 -41.67 10.79
C PRO A 64 13.74 -40.68 11.20
N ILE A 65 13.53 -39.98 12.33
CA ILE A 65 14.60 -39.26 13.05
C ILE A 65 15.18 -40.20 14.10
N ASP A 66 16.50 -40.36 14.08
CA ASP A 66 17.28 -40.91 15.17
C ASP A 66 18.26 -39.82 15.65
N GLY A 67 18.01 -39.26 16.84
CA GLY A 67 18.88 -38.24 17.46
C GLY A 67 18.37 -36.80 17.42
N THR A 68 19.17 -35.89 16.86
CA THR A 68 19.03 -34.43 17.00
C THR A 68 18.18 -33.81 15.89
N LEU A 69 17.36 -32.81 16.23
CA LEU A 69 16.53 -32.05 15.30
C LEU A 69 17.38 -31.44 14.16
N PRO A 70 16.92 -31.51 12.89
CA PRO A 70 17.65 -30.98 11.75
C PRO A 70 18.01 -29.51 11.91
N GLY A 71 19.29 -29.17 11.79
CA GLY A 71 19.78 -27.78 11.89
C GLY A 71 19.98 -27.26 13.30
N TRP A 72 19.84 -28.10 14.33
CA TRP A 72 20.10 -27.72 15.72
C TRP A 72 21.48 -27.07 15.89
N GLY A 73 21.55 -26.04 16.74
CA GLY A 73 22.77 -25.26 17.00
C GLY A 73 23.16 -24.27 15.90
N ARG A 74 22.41 -24.18 14.79
CA ARG A 74 22.62 -23.17 13.74
C ARG A 74 21.80 -21.89 13.94
N GLY A 75 21.04 -21.81 15.03
CA GLY A 75 20.24 -20.66 15.41
C GLY A 75 19.30 -20.98 16.56
N GLN A 76 18.49 -20.00 16.94
CA GLN A 76 17.47 -20.18 17.96
C GLN A 76 16.29 -20.93 17.34
N LEU A 77 15.91 -22.07 17.93
CA LEU A 77 14.70 -22.80 17.52
C LEU A 77 13.46 -21.94 17.85
N VAL A 78 12.63 -21.70 16.85
CA VAL A 78 11.37 -20.96 16.96
C VAL A 78 10.17 -21.89 16.94
N SER A 79 10.20 -22.89 16.06
CA SER A 79 9.12 -23.88 15.93
C SER A 79 9.67 -25.18 15.35
N ALA A 80 9.11 -26.29 15.78
CA ALA A 80 9.19 -27.57 15.08
C ALA A 80 7.76 -28.07 14.83
N ALA A 81 7.47 -28.47 13.60
CA ALA A 81 6.17 -29.03 13.21
C ALA A 81 6.35 -30.39 12.54
N SER A 82 5.39 -31.30 12.71
CA SER A 82 5.32 -32.57 11.97
C SER A 82 4.01 -32.71 11.23
N GLY A 83 4.00 -33.41 10.10
CA GLY A 83 2.78 -33.71 9.36
C GLY A 83 2.96 -34.86 8.38
N LEU A 84 1.86 -35.53 8.10
CA LEU A 84 1.78 -36.63 7.15
C LEU A 84 1.61 -36.11 5.73
N ILE A 85 2.51 -36.52 4.83
CA ILE A 85 2.39 -36.22 3.40
C ILE A 85 1.47 -37.26 2.75
N VAL A 86 0.40 -36.77 2.11
CA VAL A 86 -0.59 -37.60 1.40
C VAL A 86 -0.47 -37.47 -0.12
N LYS A 87 0.23 -36.44 -0.60
CA LYS A 87 0.59 -36.29 -2.01
C LYS A 87 1.95 -35.61 -2.11
N ASP A 88 2.87 -36.22 -2.86
CA ASP A 88 4.20 -35.67 -3.12
C ASP A 88 4.36 -35.44 -4.63
N ALA A 89 4.30 -34.18 -5.08
CA ALA A 89 4.32 -33.83 -6.49
C ALA A 89 5.03 -32.50 -6.71
N LEU A 90 6.29 -32.52 -7.16
CA LEU A 90 7.05 -31.29 -7.37
C LEU A 90 6.32 -30.29 -8.29
N PRO A 91 6.24 -28.99 -7.93
CA PRO A 91 6.90 -28.38 -6.77
C PRO A 91 6.06 -28.35 -5.46
N VAL A 92 4.86 -28.95 -5.42
CA VAL A 92 3.87 -28.84 -4.34
C VAL A 92 3.52 -30.18 -3.69
N SER A 93 3.79 -30.31 -2.40
CA SER A 93 3.37 -31.48 -1.60
C SER A 93 2.21 -31.13 -0.67
N VAL A 94 1.29 -32.08 -0.47
CA VAL A 94 0.07 -31.89 0.35
C VAL A 94 0.21 -32.61 1.68
N ILE A 95 0.02 -31.87 2.76
CA ILE A 95 0.00 -32.36 4.14
C ILE A 95 -1.43 -32.70 4.53
N ALA A 96 -1.70 -33.87 5.12
CA ALA A 96 -2.99 -34.13 5.75
C ALA A 96 -3.19 -33.18 6.94
N HIS A 97 -4.18 -32.28 6.87
CA HIS A 97 -4.37 -31.24 7.88
C HIS A 97 -4.44 -31.78 9.31
N ASP A 98 -5.23 -32.84 9.53
CA ASP A 98 -5.45 -33.44 10.86
C ASP A 98 -4.18 -34.06 11.47
N SER A 99 -3.16 -34.31 10.64
CA SER A 99 -1.87 -34.83 11.10
C SER A 99 -0.85 -33.74 11.47
N LEU A 100 -1.13 -32.48 11.15
CA LEU A 100 -0.21 -31.37 11.35
C LEU A 100 -0.17 -30.99 12.84
N GLN A 101 1.00 -31.09 13.46
CA GLN A 101 1.20 -30.89 14.90
C GLN A 101 2.39 -29.96 15.17
N ASP A 102 2.24 -29.11 16.19
CA ASP A 102 3.35 -28.40 16.80
C ASP A 102 4.06 -29.35 17.78
N ILE A 103 5.32 -29.66 17.48
CA ILE A 103 6.18 -30.56 18.25
C ILE A 103 7.36 -29.80 18.87
N THR A 104 7.32 -28.47 18.88
CA THR A 104 8.39 -27.61 19.43
C THR A 104 8.72 -27.98 20.87
N GLY A 105 7.69 -28.21 21.69
CA GLY A 105 7.84 -28.58 23.10
C GLY A 105 8.38 -30.00 23.33
N MET A 106 8.55 -30.81 22.28
CA MET A 106 9.13 -32.16 22.35
C MET A 106 10.65 -32.15 22.06
N VAL A 107 11.22 -30.99 21.73
CA VAL A 107 12.65 -30.83 21.47
C VAL A 107 13.36 -30.52 22.78
N GLU A 108 14.26 -31.40 23.19
CA GLU A 108 15.05 -31.24 24.41
C GLU A 108 16.12 -30.14 24.28
N LEU A 109 16.70 -29.72 25.41
CA LEU A 109 17.73 -28.67 25.45
C LEU A 109 19.02 -29.02 24.68
N ASP A 110 19.28 -30.30 24.43
CA ASP A 110 20.40 -30.76 23.60
C ASP A 110 20.01 -30.94 22.12
N GLY A 111 18.75 -30.63 21.78
CA GLY A 111 18.17 -30.75 20.45
C GLY A 111 17.65 -32.13 20.11
N SER A 112 17.73 -33.10 21.03
CA SER A 112 17.15 -34.42 20.81
C SER A 112 15.62 -34.34 20.73
N ILE A 113 15.03 -35.19 19.89
CA ILE A 113 13.59 -35.28 19.72
C ILE A 113 13.19 -36.74 19.55
N SER A 114 12.13 -37.16 20.24
CA SER A 114 11.58 -38.52 20.13
C SER A 114 10.08 -38.42 19.85
N ILE A 115 9.68 -38.82 18.64
CA ILE A 115 8.28 -38.80 18.20
C ILE A 115 7.97 -40.14 17.55
N GLU A 116 6.86 -40.72 17.97
CA GLU A 116 6.28 -41.89 17.33
C GLU A 116 5.15 -41.45 16.39
N PHE A 117 5.17 -41.95 15.16
CA PHE A 117 4.11 -41.71 14.19
C PHE A 117 3.27 -42.97 13.99
N SER A 118 1.96 -42.78 13.90
CA SER A 118 1.01 -43.87 13.61
C SER A 118 1.26 -44.47 12.22
N SER A 119 1.17 -45.80 12.11
CA SER A 119 1.23 -46.50 10.81
C SER A 119 -0.10 -46.34 10.05
N ASP A 120 -0.18 -45.36 9.17
CA ASP A 120 -1.34 -45.13 8.28
C ASP A 120 -1.07 -45.74 6.89
N GLN A 121 -2.08 -46.37 6.27
CA GLN A 121 -1.97 -46.99 4.93
C GLN A 121 -2.05 -45.97 3.78
N THR A 122 -2.52 -44.75 4.04
CA THR A 122 -2.56 -43.64 3.07
C THR A 122 -1.34 -42.72 3.14
N ALA A 123 -0.44 -42.97 4.11
CA ALA A 123 0.78 -42.22 4.33
C ALA A 123 1.82 -42.46 3.23
N ILE A 124 2.34 -41.37 2.64
CA ILE A 124 3.60 -41.45 1.88
C ILE A 124 4.77 -41.44 2.89
N GLU A 125 4.80 -40.44 3.75
CA GLU A 125 5.83 -40.25 4.78
C GLU A 125 5.40 -39.19 5.80
N TYR A 126 5.94 -39.24 7.02
CA TYR A 126 5.90 -38.10 7.93
C TYR A 126 7.10 -37.18 7.67
N THR A 127 6.84 -35.88 7.58
CA THR A 127 7.86 -34.85 7.46
C THR A 127 7.89 -34.00 8.72
N ILE A 128 9.09 -33.59 9.13
CA ILE A 128 9.35 -32.65 10.20
C ILE A 128 9.99 -31.40 9.61
N TRP A 129 9.47 -30.24 10.02
CA TRP A 129 10.00 -28.93 9.68
C TRP A 129 10.45 -28.22 10.95
N ALA A 130 11.71 -27.82 10.98
CA ALA A 130 12.28 -27.02 12.06
C ALA A 130 12.59 -25.60 11.55
N ILE A 131 12.09 -24.60 12.24
CA ILE A 131 12.25 -23.18 11.92
C ILE A 131 13.20 -22.56 12.94
N TYR A 132 14.28 -21.97 12.45
CA TYR A 132 15.29 -21.29 13.25
C TYR A 132 15.39 -19.83 12.86
N VAL A 133 15.79 -18.99 13.82
CA VAL A 133 16.11 -17.59 13.57
C VAL A 133 17.52 -17.25 14.03
N ASN A 134 18.15 -16.36 13.29
CA ASN A 134 19.47 -15.79 13.56
C ASN A 134 19.44 -14.29 13.33
N HIS A 135 20.31 -13.53 14.01
CA HIS A 135 20.58 -12.16 13.57
C HIS A 135 21.24 -12.20 12.21
N SER A 136 20.64 -11.55 11.22
CA SER A 136 21.21 -11.43 9.87
C SER A 136 22.57 -10.71 9.90
N ASN A 137 22.76 -9.82 10.89
CA ASN A 137 23.85 -8.86 10.95
C ASN A 137 24.00 -8.02 9.66
N TYR A 138 22.97 -8.02 8.81
CA TYR A 138 22.92 -7.22 7.60
C TYR A 138 22.86 -5.74 7.98
N ARG A 139 23.62 -4.93 7.24
CA ARG A 139 23.70 -3.49 7.45
C ARG A 139 23.69 -2.78 6.11
N ALA A 140 22.75 -1.86 5.90
CA ALA A 140 22.69 -1.04 4.68
C ALA A 140 23.87 -0.06 4.59
N THR A 141 24.36 0.43 5.74
CA THR A 141 25.56 1.28 5.87
C THR A 141 26.38 0.85 7.09
N ARG A 142 27.67 1.20 7.12
CA ARG A 142 28.56 0.93 8.26
C ARG A 142 28.87 2.23 8.99
N PRO A 143 28.85 2.26 10.34
CA PRO A 143 29.18 3.46 11.08
C PRO A 143 30.62 3.87 10.80
N GLY A 144 30.87 5.18 10.82
CA GLY A 144 32.19 5.71 11.11
C GLY A 144 32.70 5.23 12.48
N ASN A 145 33.98 5.39 12.77
CA ASN A 145 34.49 5.05 14.12
C ASN A 145 33.92 6.06 15.14
N ASP A 146 33.05 5.60 16.05
CA ASP A 146 32.45 6.39 17.16
C ASP A 146 31.68 7.65 16.72
N PRO A 147 30.55 7.51 15.98
CA PRO A 147 29.77 8.64 15.53
C PRO A 147 28.97 9.22 16.72
N GLN A 148 29.33 10.42 17.14
CA GLN A 148 28.64 11.22 18.15
C GLN A 148 27.56 12.12 17.56
N THR A 149 27.55 12.30 16.23
CA THR A 149 26.58 13.15 15.50
C THR A 149 26.21 12.54 14.15
N LEU A 150 25.06 12.94 13.59
CA LEU A 150 24.64 12.53 12.24
C LEU A 150 25.69 12.93 11.18
N ILE A 151 26.35 14.06 11.40
CA ILE A 151 27.38 14.63 10.52
C ILE A 151 28.65 13.75 10.48
N GLN A 152 28.97 13.05 11.58
CA GLN A 152 30.14 12.18 11.68
C GLN A 152 29.97 10.84 10.95
N ASN A 153 28.75 10.48 10.52
CA ASN A 153 28.49 9.23 9.80
C ASN A 153 28.50 9.37 8.25
N GLY A 154 28.69 10.59 7.73
CA GLY A 154 28.89 10.92 6.30
C GLY A 154 27.64 10.83 5.39
N PRO A 155 27.64 11.46 4.19
CA PRO A 155 28.39 12.65 3.81
C PRO A 155 27.50 13.81 3.27
N TRP A 156 27.98 15.05 3.48
CA TRP A 156 27.65 16.31 2.77
C TRP A 156 26.38 17.08 3.16
N ALA A 157 26.35 17.66 4.36
CA ALA A 157 25.48 18.81 4.62
C ALA A 157 26.04 20.08 3.93
N ARG A 158 25.45 20.48 2.80
CA ARG A 158 25.46 21.87 2.33
C ARG A 158 24.08 22.50 2.55
N LEU A 159 24.06 23.54 3.40
CA LEU A 159 23.33 24.82 3.26
C LEU A 159 21.77 24.94 3.25
N SER A 160 21.34 25.96 4.03
CA SER A 160 20.26 26.99 4.12
C SER A 160 18.72 26.76 4.32
N ARG A 161 18.19 27.15 5.51
CA ARG A 161 16.83 27.14 6.14
C ARG A 161 15.70 26.19 5.63
N GLY A 162 14.99 25.45 6.52
CA GLY A 162 13.56 25.12 6.32
C GLY A 162 13.01 23.67 6.39
N PHE A 163 13.48 22.77 7.25
CA PHE A 163 12.89 21.42 7.36
C PHE A 163 11.42 21.44 7.82
N CYS A 164 10.54 20.77 7.07
CA CYS A 164 9.15 20.56 7.46
C CYS A 164 8.68 19.10 7.33
N LEU A 165 9.48 18.22 6.70
CA LEU A 165 9.07 16.87 6.34
C LEU A 165 10.20 15.84 6.54
N ALA A 166 9.88 14.78 7.28
CA ALA A 166 10.56 13.50 7.38
C ALA A 166 10.00 12.58 6.26
N TRP A 167 10.85 11.84 5.57
CA TRP A 167 10.42 11.02 4.42
C TRP A 167 10.99 9.60 4.49
N ASP A 168 10.20 8.55 4.21
CA ASP A 168 10.67 7.15 4.12
C ASP A 168 10.40 6.58 2.70
N ASP A 169 11.43 6.03 2.05
CA ASP A 169 11.41 5.58 0.65
C ASP A 169 10.66 4.24 0.46
N SER A 170 10.54 3.78 -0.78
CA SER A 170 9.83 2.55 -1.17
C SER A 170 10.47 1.25 -0.65
N ILE A 171 9.65 0.20 -0.50
CA ILE A 171 10.07 -1.11 0.02
C ILE A 171 10.67 -2.00 -1.06
N GLU A 172 12.00 -2.14 -1.03
CA GLU A 172 12.77 -3.01 -1.93
C GLU A 172 13.41 -4.23 -1.22
N ILE A 173 12.71 -4.85 -0.26
CA ILE A 173 13.26 -6.01 0.46
C ILE A 173 13.08 -7.29 -0.36
N ARG A 174 14.20 -7.97 -0.64
CA ARG A 174 14.18 -9.31 -1.23
C ARG A 174 14.13 -10.38 -0.14
N ALA A 175 12.96 -10.93 0.14
CA ALA A 175 12.80 -12.03 1.09
C ALA A 175 11.76 -13.06 0.64
N ASN A 176 12.02 -14.34 0.93
CA ASN A 176 11.04 -15.42 0.74
C ASN A 176 10.00 -15.42 1.87
N VAL A 177 10.40 -15.00 3.07
CA VAL A 177 9.60 -14.90 4.28
C VAL A 177 10.05 -13.66 5.04
N TYR A 178 9.11 -12.81 5.43
CA TYR A 178 9.37 -11.66 6.29
C TYR A 178 9.20 -12.06 7.75
N TRP A 179 10.14 -11.66 8.61
CA TRP A 179 10.14 -12.12 9.99
C TRP A 179 10.46 -10.99 10.97
N THR A 180 9.91 -11.10 12.17
CA THR A 180 10.30 -10.30 13.34
C THR A 180 10.24 -11.16 14.60
N LYS A 181 11.03 -10.80 15.62
CA LYS A 181 11.18 -11.58 16.87
C LYS A 181 9.84 -11.93 17.52
N SER A 182 8.91 -10.97 17.59
CA SER A 182 7.60 -11.14 18.21
C SER A 182 6.50 -11.60 17.26
N LEU A 183 6.83 -12.12 16.07
CA LEU A 183 5.82 -12.49 15.08
C LEU A 183 4.84 -13.55 15.60
N LEU A 184 5.32 -14.59 16.28
CA LEU A 184 4.45 -15.65 16.80
C LEU A 184 3.46 -15.14 17.85
N GLU A 185 3.93 -14.28 18.75
CA GLU A 185 3.12 -13.65 19.79
C GLU A 185 2.08 -12.70 19.18
N ALA A 186 2.53 -11.78 18.31
CA ALA A 186 1.66 -10.84 17.62
C ALA A 186 0.60 -11.56 16.78
N PHE A 187 0.97 -12.65 16.11
CA PHE A 187 0.04 -13.49 15.37
C PHE A 187 -1.01 -14.10 16.28
N SER A 188 -0.60 -14.76 17.37
CA SER A 188 -1.54 -15.40 18.29
C SER A 188 -2.48 -14.41 18.95
N GLU A 189 -2.00 -13.23 19.32
CA GLU A 189 -2.84 -12.16 19.87
C GLU A 189 -3.84 -11.63 18.83
N ALA A 190 -3.41 -11.40 17.59
CA ALA A 190 -4.24 -10.81 16.54
C ALA A 190 -5.25 -11.80 15.92
N ARG A 191 -4.91 -13.09 15.86
CA ARG A 191 -5.69 -14.12 15.14
C ARG A 191 -6.42 -15.10 16.07
N GLY A 192 -6.01 -15.18 17.34
CA GLY A 192 -6.64 -16.06 18.32
C GLY A 192 -6.19 -17.52 18.28
N TYR A 193 -5.13 -17.85 17.52
CA TYR A 193 -4.54 -19.19 17.47
C TYR A 193 -3.03 -19.15 17.17
N PRO A 194 -2.24 -20.19 17.52
CA PRO A 194 -0.81 -20.23 17.20
C PRO A 194 -0.54 -20.63 15.75
N ILE A 195 0.31 -19.87 15.06
CA ILE A 195 0.76 -20.19 13.69
C ILE A 195 1.79 -21.33 13.67
N ASN A 196 2.39 -21.70 14.80
CA ASN A 196 3.57 -22.57 14.89
C ASN A 196 3.53 -23.81 13.99
N LYS A 197 2.42 -24.57 14.02
CA LYS A 197 2.24 -25.78 13.20
C LYS A 197 2.07 -25.49 11.70
N TYR A 198 1.64 -24.29 11.34
CA TYR A 198 1.42 -23.83 9.95
C TYR A 198 2.63 -23.10 9.35
N LEU A 199 3.71 -22.86 10.10
CA LEU A 199 4.92 -22.27 9.53
C LEU A 199 5.51 -23.01 8.30
N PRO A 200 5.34 -24.34 8.11
CA PRO A 200 5.84 -25.00 6.90
C PRO A 200 5.26 -24.46 5.59
N ILE A 201 4.03 -23.93 5.62
CA ILE A 201 3.30 -23.47 4.43
C ILE A 201 3.53 -21.98 4.11
N ILE A 202 4.23 -21.20 4.95
CA ILE A 202 4.48 -19.76 4.73
C ILE A 202 5.81 -19.45 4.02
N PHE A 203 6.47 -20.44 3.42
CA PHE A 203 7.76 -20.25 2.74
C PHE A 203 7.60 -20.13 1.22
N HIS A 204 6.42 -19.76 0.73
CA HIS A 204 6.16 -19.60 -0.70
C HIS A 204 5.22 -18.42 -0.94
N ASP A 205 5.26 -17.85 -2.15
CA ASP A 205 4.26 -16.86 -2.62
C ASP A 205 4.22 -15.55 -1.80
N HIS A 206 5.32 -15.13 -1.15
CA HIS A 206 5.37 -13.86 -0.40
C HIS A 206 6.14 -12.73 -1.10
N ALA A 207 7.00 -13.08 -2.06
CA ALA A 207 8.06 -12.18 -2.51
C ALA A 207 7.67 -11.22 -3.64
N GLY A 208 6.44 -11.31 -4.18
CA GLY A 208 5.99 -10.43 -5.27
C GLY A 208 7.00 -10.36 -6.43
N HIS A 209 7.36 -9.13 -6.85
CA HIS A 209 8.36 -8.87 -7.90
C HIS A 209 9.82 -9.05 -7.45
N PHE A 210 10.10 -9.22 -6.15
CA PHE A 210 11.43 -9.03 -5.58
C PHE A 210 12.11 -10.28 -4.99
N GLY A 211 11.52 -11.47 -5.08
CA GLY A 211 12.22 -12.68 -4.62
C GLY A 211 11.71 -13.99 -5.21
N PRO A 212 12.54 -15.05 -5.15
CA PRO A 212 12.15 -16.38 -5.61
C PRO A 212 11.09 -16.99 -4.68
N SER A 213 10.32 -17.97 -5.18
CA SER A 213 9.59 -18.89 -4.31
C SER A 213 10.48 -20.07 -3.96
N ASP A 214 10.56 -20.47 -2.69
CA ASP A 214 11.27 -21.69 -2.31
C ASP A 214 10.55 -22.92 -2.89
N SER A 215 11.32 -23.87 -3.43
CA SER A 215 10.83 -25.15 -3.93
C SER A 215 11.62 -26.31 -3.31
N PRO A 216 10.97 -27.40 -2.87
CA PRO A 216 9.51 -27.59 -2.86
C PRO A 216 8.82 -26.75 -1.77
N TRP A 217 7.51 -26.59 -1.91
CA TRP A 217 6.65 -26.00 -0.89
C TRP A 217 5.47 -26.91 -0.53
N TRP A 218 4.80 -26.57 0.57
CA TRP A 218 3.74 -27.39 1.15
C TRP A 218 2.43 -26.62 1.22
N VAL A 219 1.34 -27.36 1.06
CA VAL A 219 -0.04 -26.92 1.31
C VAL A 219 -0.71 -27.91 2.25
N THR A 220 -1.77 -27.50 2.94
CA THR A 220 -2.57 -28.44 3.73
C THR A 220 -3.62 -29.12 2.84
N GLY A 221 -4.22 -30.21 3.34
CA GLY A 221 -5.35 -30.91 2.71
C GLY A 221 -6.70 -30.22 2.96
N GLU A 222 -6.71 -29.01 3.53
CA GLU A 222 -7.92 -28.20 3.67
C GLU A 222 -8.46 -27.79 2.30
N THR A 223 -9.74 -27.39 2.26
CA THR A 223 -10.41 -27.02 1.01
C THR A 223 -9.74 -25.85 0.28
N ASP A 224 -9.09 -24.95 1.01
CA ASP A 224 -8.34 -23.80 0.49
C ASP A 224 -6.81 -24.07 0.43
N GLY A 225 -6.36 -25.29 0.74
CA GLY A 225 -4.93 -25.63 0.80
C GLY A 225 -4.15 -24.95 1.94
N GLY A 226 -4.83 -24.40 2.95
CA GLY A 226 -4.20 -23.66 4.05
C GLY A 226 -3.93 -22.19 3.73
N GLN A 227 -4.47 -21.67 2.62
CA GLN A 227 -4.30 -20.28 2.21
C GLN A 227 -4.81 -19.28 3.25
N SER A 228 -5.90 -19.60 3.95
CA SER A 228 -6.42 -18.77 5.05
C SER A 228 -5.37 -18.48 6.13
N HIS A 229 -4.54 -19.46 6.50
CA HIS A 229 -3.45 -19.27 7.46
C HIS A 229 -2.29 -18.41 6.91
N ILE A 230 -1.99 -18.55 5.61
CA ILE A 230 -1.01 -17.72 4.90
C ILE A 230 -1.48 -16.26 4.87
N GLU A 231 -2.77 -16.03 4.62
CA GLU A 231 -3.35 -14.68 4.63
C GLU A 231 -3.38 -14.05 6.01
N ASP A 232 -3.64 -14.82 7.07
CA ASP A 232 -3.54 -14.32 8.43
C ASP A 232 -2.11 -13.90 8.79
N TYR A 233 -1.10 -14.58 8.25
CA TYR A 233 0.29 -14.19 8.41
C TYR A 233 0.59 -12.90 7.66
N ARG A 234 0.18 -12.77 6.40
CA ARG A 234 0.32 -11.54 5.59
C ARG A 234 -0.38 -10.35 6.26
N LEU A 235 -1.58 -10.56 6.79
CA LEU A 235 -2.32 -9.53 7.52
C LEU A 235 -1.62 -9.13 8.83
N THR A 236 -0.96 -10.08 9.50
CA THR A 236 -0.19 -9.79 10.73
C THR A 236 1.04 -8.94 10.41
N LEU A 237 1.76 -9.26 9.33
CA LEU A 237 2.85 -8.43 8.84
C LEU A 237 2.39 -7.02 8.49
N LEU A 238 1.23 -6.89 7.83
CA LEU A 238 0.64 -5.60 7.49
C LEU A 238 0.33 -4.76 8.74
N GLU A 239 -0.27 -5.37 9.76
CA GLU A 239 -0.58 -4.71 11.04
C GLU A 239 0.68 -4.29 11.81
N LEU A 240 1.74 -5.11 11.77
CA LEU A 240 3.05 -4.76 12.34
C LEU A 240 3.72 -3.62 11.57
N TYR A 241 3.68 -3.63 10.24
CA TYR A 241 4.20 -2.55 9.42
C TYR A 241 3.48 -1.22 9.69
N ARG A 242 2.16 -1.27 9.88
CA ARG A 242 1.37 -0.10 10.31
C ARG A 242 1.81 0.44 11.68
N ALA A 243 2.09 -0.44 12.63
CA ALA A 243 2.60 -0.04 13.94
C ALA A 243 3.97 0.65 13.82
N TYR A 244 4.86 0.14 12.96
CA TYR A 244 6.13 0.77 12.63
C TYR A 244 5.94 2.18 12.04
N LEU A 245 5.08 2.34 11.04
CA LEU A 245 4.80 3.65 10.43
C LEU A 245 4.23 4.64 11.44
N GLN A 246 3.33 4.18 12.33
CA GLN A 246 2.80 5.02 13.39
C GLN A 246 3.91 5.51 14.33
N ALA A 247 4.82 4.61 14.71
CA ALA A 247 5.93 4.95 15.58
C ALA A 247 6.86 5.98 14.94
N LEU A 248 7.16 5.85 13.63
CA LEU A 248 7.96 6.85 12.89
C LEU A 248 7.25 8.20 12.77
N ASN A 249 5.95 8.18 12.50
CA ASN A 249 5.15 9.39 12.47
C ASN A 249 5.19 10.10 13.83
N ASP A 250 4.82 9.40 14.90
CA ASP A 250 4.81 9.95 16.27
C ASP A 250 6.19 10.46 16.67
N TRP A 251 7.26 9.71 16.35
CA TRP A 251 8.63 10.14 16.62
C TRP A 251 9.01 11.41 15.84
N SER A 252 8.64 11.51 14.57
CA SER A 252 8.89 12.69 13.73
C SER A 252 8.18 13.93 14.28
N HIS A 253 6.94 13.78 14.74
CA HIS A 253 6.18 14.87 15.37
C HIS A 253 6.78 15.26 16.72
N ASP A 254 6.97 14.29 17.61
CA ASP A 254 7.29 14.54 19.01
C ASP A 254 8.75 15.00 19.22
N TYR A 255 9.69 14.48 18.44
CA TYR A 255 11.13 14.74 18.63
C TYR A 255 11.72 15.68 17.58
N LEU A 256 11.25 15.62 16.33
CA LEU A 256 11.76 16.47 15.26
C LEU A 256 10.89 17.70 14.99
N ASN A 257 9.64 17.70 15.46
CA ASN A 257 8.64 18.70 15.10
C ASN A 257 8.50 18.80 13.56
N MET A 258 8.45 17.64 12.90
CA MET A 258 8.35 17.47 11.45
C MET A 258 7.15 16.60 11.10
N GLN A 259 6.52 16.87 9.95
CA GLN A 259 5.54 15.94 9.37
C GLN A 259 6.24 14.71 8.80
N PHE A 260 5.53 13.60 8.63
CA PHE A 260 6.06 12.36 8.05
C PHE A 260 5.38 12.03 6.71
N SER A 261 6.17 11.78 5.67
CA SER A 261 5.76 11.24 4.38
C SER A 261 6.46 9.92 4.15
N CYS A 262 5.86 9.04 3.36
CA CYS A 262 6.56 7.85 2.92
C CYS A 262 5.87 7.16 1.75
N GLN A 263 6.69 6.51 0.93
CA GLN A 263 6.27 5.71 -0.20
C GLN A 263 5.76 4.33 0.22
N VAL A 264 4.81 3.79 -0.53
CA VAL A 264 3.83 2.86 0.04
C VAL A 264 3.98 1.42 -0.46
N ALA A 265 4.01 0.49 0.51
CA ALA A 265 3.65 -0.93 0.35
C ALA A 265 2.22 -1.29 0.88
N ASP A 266 1.59 -0.43 1.71
CA ASP A 266 0.20 -0.61 2.19
C ASP A 266 -0.74 0.52 1.76
N ILE A 267 -1.57 0.23 0.75
CA ILE A 267 -2.54 1.16 0.19
C ILE A 267 -3.90 1.17 0.91
N ALA A 268 -4.16 0.28 1.88
CA ALA A 268 -5.49 0.08 2.48
C ALA A 268 -5.58 0.56 3.94
N GLN A 269 -6.67 1.26 4.29
CA GLN A 269 -6.71 2.15 5.45
C GLN A 269 -7.43 1.64 6.70
N LYS A 270 -6.97 2.17 7.86
CA LYS A 270 -7.86 2.73 8.89
C LYS A 270 -7.28 3.79 9.85
N ARG A 271 -6.07 4.31 9.64
CA ARG A 271 -5.54 5.45 10.40
C ARG A 271 -4.36 6.04 9.63
N PRO A 272 -4.18 7.36 9.53
CA PRO A 272 -3.02 7.85 8.82
C PRO A 272 -1.77 7.76 9.69
N HIS A 273 -1.00 6.70 9.50
CA HIS A 273 0.34 6.52 10.08
C HIS A 273 1.41 7.40 9.42
N ARG A 274 0.99 8.43 8.66
CA ARG A 274 1.80 9.30 7.79
C ARG A 274 1.00 10.58 7.59
N ASP A 275 1.59 11.76 7.52
CA ASP A 275 0.92 13.02 7.21
C ASP A 275 0.57 13.17 5.73
N ALA A 276 1.53 12.86 4.86
CA ALA A 276 1.44 12.96 3.40
C ALA A 276 1.80 11.59 2.77
N PRO A 277 0.83 10.74 2.41
CA PRO A 277 1.14 9.51 1.67
C PRO A 277 1.76 9.85 0.31
N GLU A 278 2.77 9.09 -0.10
CA GLU A 278 3.46 9.29 -1.38
C GLU A 278 3.40 8.05 -2.29
N THR A 279 3.11 8.26 -3.56
CA THR A 279 3.20 7.26 -4.64
C THR A 279 4.41 7.58 -5.53
N GLU A 280 4.61 6.84 -6.61
CA GLU A 280 5.64 7.16 -7.61
C GLU A 280 5.09 7.00 -9.03
N SER A 281 5.70 7.64 -10.03
CA SER A 281 5.30 7.46 -11.43
C SER A 281 5.84 6.20 -12.08
N TYR A 282 7.02 5.74 -11.66
CA TYR A 282 7.72 4.64 -12.30
C TYR A 282 7.10 3.28 -11.98
N ALA A 283 7.01 2.89 -10.70
CA ALA A 283 6.39 1.60 -10.35
C ALA A 283 4.88 1.55 -10.66
N PHE A 284 4.21 2.70 -10.72
CA PHE A 284 2.80 2.79 -11.12
C PHE A 284 2.65 2.86 -12.65
N ASN A 285 3.74 2.83 -13.40
CA ASN A 285 3.78 2.80 -14.87
C ASN A 285 2.94 3.93 -15.51
N HIS A 286 2.88 5.10 -14.85
CA HIS A 286 2.06 6.24 -15.31
C HIS A 286 0.55 5.92 -15.44
N GLU A 287 0.07 4.82 -14.85
CA GLU A 287 -1.29 4.31 -15.01
C GLU A 287 -2.29 5.04 -14.11
N ILE A 288 -3.28 5.70 -14.72
CA ILE A 288 -4.35 6.44 -14.05
C ILE A 288 -5.09 5.58 -13.00
N ASP A 289 -5.41 4.34 -13.36
CA ASP A 289 -6.15 3.45 -12.46
C ASP A 289 -5.30 2.99 -11.28
N ALA A 290 -3.98 2.87 -11.44
CA ALA A 290 -3.07 2.58 -10.33
C ALA A 290 -3.04 3.74 -9.33
N TYR A 291 -2.90 4.97 -9.83
CA TYR A 291 -2.96 6.17 -8.98
C TYR A 291 -4.32 6.37 -8.29
N ARG A 292 -5.44 6.00 -8.92
CA ARG A 292 -6.77 6.04 -8.27
C ARG A 292 -6.84 5.11 -7.07
N GLN A 293 -6.27 3.92 -7.19
CA GLN A 293 -6.23 2.95 -6.10
C GLN A 293 -5.39 3.44 -4.91
N PHE A 294 -4.42 4.31 -5.16
CA PHE A 294 -3.63 4.99 -4.13
C PHE A 294 -4.35 6.20 -3.52
N ALA A 295 -4.80 7.14 -4.37
CA ALA A 295 -5.39 8.40 -3.94
C ALA A 295 -6.76 8.20 -3.28
N GLY A 296 -7.52 7.19 -3.70
CA GLY A 296 -8.82 6.84 -3.16
C GLY A 296 -8.81 6.68 -1.64
N PRO A 297 -8.09 5.67 -1.11
CA PRO A 297 -7.85 5.53 0.31
C PRO A 297 -7.33 6.84 0.91
N ALA A 298 -6.26 7.45 0.40
CA ALA A 298 -5.73 8.70 0.99
C ALA A 298 -6.81 9.77 1.24
N HIS A 299 -7.74 9.97 0.30
CA HIS A 299 -8.89 10.85 0.50
C HIS A 299 -9.86 10.38 1.62
N LEU A 300 -10.10 9.06 1.81
CA LEU A 300 -10.95 8.52 2.89
C LEU A 300 -10.38 8.87 4.27
N ALA A 301 -9.06 8.78 4.42
CA ALA A 301 -8.38 9.19 5.65
C ALA A 301 -8.31 10.71 5.83
N GLY A 302 -8.97 11.49 4.96
CA GLY A 302 -8.97 12.95 5.04
C GLY A 302 -7.60 13.55 4.74
N LYS A 303 -6.78 12.89 3.92
CA LYS A 303 -5.48 13.44 3.55
C LYS A 303 -5.61 14.66 2.67
N ARG A 304 -5.10 15.77 3.18
CA ARG A 304 -4.99 17.04 2.46
C ARG A 304 -3.91 16.99 1.40
N ILE A 305 -2.77 16.37 1.72
CA ILE A 305 -1.62 16.22 0.83
C ILE A 305 -1.52 14.75 0.40
N ILE A 306 -1.40 14.52 -0.90
CA ILE A 306 -1.13 13.22 -1.53
C ILE A 306 0.02 13.47 -2.51
N SER A 307 1.19 12.93 -2.19
CA SER A 307 2.44 13.18 -2.89
C SER A 307 2.71 12.14 -3.98
N SER A 308 3.54 12.48 -4.95
CA SER A 308 4.11 11.53 -5.91
C SER A 308 5.55 11.89 -6.20
N GLU A 309 6.45 10.90 -6.13
CA GLU A 309 7.74 10.95 -6.80
C GLU A 309 7.52 10.82 -8.31
N LEU A 310 7.95 11.83 -9.06
CA LEU A 310 7.72 11.93 -10.49
C LEU A 310 9.01 11.87 -11.30
N ALA A 311 8.91 11.21 -12.46
CA ALA A 311 9.92 11.16 -13.50
C ALA A 311 11.22 10.43 -13.10
N ALA A 312 11.11 9.41 -12.25
CA ALA A 312 12.13 8.37 -12.18
C ALA A 312 12.13 7.56 -13.48
N ALA A 313 13.32 7.32 -14.04
CA ALA A 313 13.50 6.51 -15.24
C ALA A 313 14.87 5.83 -15.25
N PHE A 314 14.90 4.62 -15.82
CA PHE A 314 16.10 3.78 -15.91
C PHE A 314 16.80 3.98 -17.26
N ASP A 315 18.11 4.20 -17.27
CA ASP A 315 18.93 4.38 -18.48
C ASP A 315 18.55 5.58 -19.40
N GLU A 316 17.80 6.56 -18.89
CA GLU A 316 17.32 7.73 -19.65
C GLU A 316 18.07 9.05 -19.37
N ALA A 317 19.36 8.98 -19.04
CA ALA A 317 20.15 10.16 -18.69
C ALA A 317 20.07 11.27 -19.77
N TYR A 318 19.59 12.45 -19.38
CA TYR A 318 19.37 13.63 -20.24
C TYR A 318 18.37 13.44 -21.40
N GLN A 319 17.53 12.40 -21.36
CA GLN A 319 16.51 12.14 -22.39
C GLN A 319 15.12 12.66 -22.02
N HIS A 320 14.87 12.93 -20.73
CA HIS A 320 13.61 13.48 -20.25
C HIS A 320 13.30 14.87 -20.78
N THR A 321 12.07 15.04 -21.27
CA THR A 321 11.56 16.29 -21.83
C THR A 321 10.55 16.93 -20.89
N LEU A 322 10.46 18.27 -20.90
CA LEU A 322 9.44 19.00 -20.13
C LEU A 322 7.99 18.56 -20.47
N PRO A 323 7.63 18.28 -21.74
CA PRO A 323 6.32 17.72 -22.05
C PRO A 323 6.04 16.37 -21.39
N ALA A 324 7.03 15.47 -21.31
CA ALA A 324 6.86 14.17 -20.64
C ALA A 324 6.59 14.36 -19.14
N LEU A 325 7.42 15.18 -18.48
CA LEU A 325 7.25 15.55 -17.06
C LEU A 325 5.86 16.14 -16.77
N LEU A 326 5.41 17.06 -17.63
CA LEU A 326 4.08 17.66 -17.50
C LEU A 326 2.96 16.69 -17.81
N GLY A 327 3.21 15.68 -18.66
CA GLY A 327 2.31 14.54 -18.85
C GLY A 327 2.05 13.86 -17.51
N ASP A 328 3.12 13.50 -16.78
CA ASP A 328 3.01 12.85 -15.48
C ASP A 328 2.27 13.69 -14.44
N VAL A 329 2.56 15.00 -14.38
CA VAL A 329 1.85 15.94 -13.49
C VAL A 329 0.35 15.96 -13.80
N LYS A 330 -0.03 16.11 -15.07
CA LYS A 330 -1.43 16.20 -15.50
C LYS A 330 -2.20 14.91 -15.23
N THR A 331 -1.60 13.78 -15.57
CA THR A 331 -2.15 12.44 -15.33
C THR A 331 -2.34 12.19 -13.83
N SER A 332 -1.33 12.49 -13.02
CA SER A 332 -1.40 12.32 -11.56
C SER A 332 -2.41 13.26 -10.90
N PHE A 333 -2.53 14.50 -11.37
CA PHE A 333 -3.50 15.47 -10.87
C PHE A 333 -4.95 15.08 -11.19
N ALA A 334 -5.20 14.50 -12.37
CA ALA A 334 -6.52 14.03 -12.80
C ALA A 334 -7.16 13.01 -11.84
N VAL A 335 -6.36 12.36 -11.00
CA VAL A 335 -6.78 11.33 -10.05
C VAL A 335 -6.63 11.75 -8.59
N GLY A 336 -6.17 12.99 -8.35
CA GLY A 336 -6.19 13.65 -7.04
C GLY A 336 -4.86 13.69 -6.30
N ILE A 337 -3.75 13.30 -6.94
CA ILE A 337 -2.40 13.61 -6.43
C ILE A 337 -2.18 15.12 -6.54
N ASN A 338 -1.66 15.75 -5.49
CA ASN A 338 -1.62 17.20 -5.37
C ASN A 338 -0.32 17.76 -4.77
N GLN A 339 0.71 16.94 -4.66
CA GLN A 339 2.08 17.31 -4.31
C GLN A 339 3.03 16.48 -5.17
N PHE A 340 4.02 17.11 -5.78
CA PHE A 340 4.91 16.47 -6.75
C PHE A 340 6.36 16.69 -6.33
N VAL A 341 7.11 15.60 -6.21
CA VAL A 341 8.54 15.57 -5.89
C VAL A 341 9.25 15.03 -7.12
N PHE A 342 10.04 15.86 -7.81
CA PHE A 342 10.69 15.43 -9.04
C PHE A 342 11.98 14.66 -8.75
N HIS A 343 12.05 13.41 -9.21
CA HIS A 343 13.21 12.53 -9.06
C HIS A 343 14.35 12.98 -10.00
N ASP A 344 15.44 13.50 -9.43
CA ASP A 344 16.75 13.87 -10.01
C ASP A 344 16.78 14.79 -11.27
N THR A 345 15.62 15.18 -11.82
CA THR A 345 15.55 15.87 -13.11
C THR A 345 15.78 17.38 -13.06
N HIS A 346 15.92 17.98 -11.87
CA HIS A 346 15.85 19.45 -11.69
C HIS A 346 17.17 20.07 -11.23
N GLN A 347 18.24 19.80 -11.98
CA GLN A 347 19.53 20.49 -11.81
C GLN A 347 19.72 21.59 -12.85
N ARG A 348 20.67 22.52 -12.61
CA ARG A 348 20.95 23.68 -13.50
C ARG A 348 21.69 23.35 -14.80
N HIS A 349 22.11 22.11 -14.97
CA HIS A 349 22.99 21.66 -16.03
C HIS A 349 22.31 21.20 -17.35
N PRO A 350 21.09 20.62 -17.35
CA PRO A 350 20.43 20.22 -18.57
C PRO A 350 19.82 21.46 -19.27
N PRO A 351 19.82 21.49 -20.62
CA PRO A 351 19.32 22.63 -21.41
C PRO A 351 17.91 23.11 -21.05
N PRO A 352 16.93 22.25 -20.69
CA PRO A 352 15.60 22.71 -20.35
C PRO A 352 15.54 23.57 -19.08
N TRP A 353 16.58 23.60 -18.22
CA TRP A 353 16.61 24.37 -16.96
C TRP A 353 16.12 25.82 -17.11
N GLU A 354 16.56 26.50 -18.17
CA GLU A 354 16.17 27.90 -18.43
C GLU A 354 14.67 28.09 -18.70
N TYR A 355 13.95 27.01 -19.03
CA TYR A 355 12.52 27.00 -19.36
C TYR A 355 11.66 26.29 -18.31
N HIS A 356 12.25 25.79 -17.21
CA HIS A 356 11.48 25.09 -16.19
C HIS A 356 10.47 25.98 -15.48
N LYS A 357 10.73 27.29 -15.41
CA LYS A 357 9.89 28.23 -14.66
C LYS A 357 8.41 28.08 -15.00
N ASP A 358 8.06 28.04 -16.28
CA ASP A 358 6.65 27.99 -16.69
C ASP A 358 6.00 26.66 -16.31
N SER A 359 6.73 25.55 -16.47
CA SER A 359 6.28 24.21 -16.06
C SER A 359 6.12 24.10 -14.54
N ILE A 360 7.02 24.69 -13.77
CA ILE A 360 6.97 24.74 -12.31
C ILE A 360 5.84 25.63 -11.83
N ASP A 361 5.65 26.80 -12.43
CA ASP A 361 4.53 27.69 -12.13
C ASP A 361 3.18 27.00 -12.42
N PHE A 362 3.05 26.32 -13.57
CA PHE A 362 1.88 25.50 -13.89
C PHE A 362 1.61 24.44 -12.83
N THR A 363 2.64 23.66 -12.50
CA THR A 363 2.58 22.59 -11.48
C THR A 363 2.19 23.16 -10.12
N ALA A 364 2.82 24.26 -9.69
CA ALA A 364 2.55 24.90 -8.41
C ALA A 364 1.11 25.42 -8.29
N ARG A 365 0.54 25.96 -9.38
CA ARG A 365 -0.87 26.40 -9.38
C ARG A 365 -1.84 25.22 -9.29
N LEU A 366 -1.55 24.09 -9.94
CA LEU A 366 -2.34 22.87 -9.75
C LEU A 366 -2.24 22.34 -8.32
N GLN A 367 -1.03 22.26 -7.75
CA GLN A 367 -0.85 21.86 -6.35
C GLN A 367 -1.63 22.77 -5.40
N TYR A 368 -1.56 24.09 -5.59
CA TYR A 368 -2.30 25.05 -4.76
C TYR A 368 -3.80 24.73 -4.73
N ILE A 369 -4.44 24.62 -5.90
CA ILE A 369 -5.86 24.24 -6.06
C ILE A 369 -6.12 22.89 -5.39
N GLY A 370 -5.30 21.89 -5.73
CA GLY A 370 -5.39 20.54 -5.19
C GLY A 370 -5.30 20.46 -3.66
N GLN A 371 -4.66 21.42 -2.98
CA GLN A 371 -4.42 21.38 -1.54
C GLN A 371 -5.37 22.23 -0.69
N ILE A 372 -6.03 23.23 -1.28
CA ILE A 372 -6.97 24.12 -0.56
C ILE A 372 -8.42 23.62 -0.60
N GLU A 373 -8.73 22.65 -1.46
CA GLU A 373 -10.07 22.15 -1.69
C GLU A 373 -10.26 20.70 -1.22
N VAL A 374 -11.52 20.31 -1.04
CA VAL A 374 -11.91 18.93 -0.68
C VAL A 374 -12.30 18.17 -1.96
N PRO A 375 -11.81 16.94 -2.18
CA PRO A 375 -12.24 16.12 -3.30
C PRO A 375 -13.74 15.80 -3.20
N ARG A 376 -14.46 15.92 -4.32
CA ARG A 376 -15.85 15.44 -4.43
C ARG A 376 -15.84 14.11 -5.16
N ARG A 377 -16.59 13.15 -4.65
CA ARG A 377 -16.58 11.75 -5.11
C ARG A 377 -17.99 11.20 -5.19
N ASP A 378 -18.26 10.43 -6.24
CA ASP A 378 -19.58 9.87 -6.53
C ASP A 378 -19.75 8.46 -5.97
N LEU A 379 -18.71 7.63 -6.08
CA LEU A 379 -18.74 6.20 -5.78
C LEU A 379 -17.62 5.78 -4.85
N VAL A 380 -17.89 4.78 -4.02
CA VAL A 380 -16.94 4.19 -3.07
C VAL A 380 -16.91 2.70 -3.42
N PHE A 381 -15.79 2.18 -3.93
CA PHE A 381 -15.70 0.76 -4.32
C PHE A 381 -15.01 -0.01 -3.22
N TRP A 382 -15.46 -1.21 -2.84
CA TRP A 382 -14.77 -2.05 -1.85
C TRP A 382 -14.00 -3.26 -2.41
N GLN A 383 -12.72 -3.36 -2.03
CA GLN A 383 -11.75 -4.38 -2.39
C GLN A 383 -10.84 -4.56 -1.18
N LYS A 384 -10.79 -5.79 -0.67
CA LYS A 384 -9.84 -6.21 0.36
C LYS A 384 -8.75 -7.00 -0.34
N ASN A 385 -7.57 -6.39 -0.49
CA ASN A 385 -6.35 -7.10 -0.83
C ASN A 385 -5.41 -7.02 0.39
N VAL A 386 -4.89 -8.16 0.82
CA VAL A 386 -3.99 -8.30 1.98
C VAL A 386 -2.55 -8.59 1.54
N ALA A 387 -2.28 -8.61 0.24
CA ALA A 387 -0.93 -8.79 -0.27
C ALA A 387 -0.08 -7.54 0.01
N VAL A 388 0.99 -7.74 0.79
CA VAL A 388 1.90 -6.71 1.30
C VAL A 388 2.76 -6.08 0.19
N VAL A 389 2.86 -6.72 -0.99
CA VAL A 389 3.81 -6.32 -2.06
C VAL A 389 3.24 -6.60 -3.46
N THR A 390 1.99 -6.21 -3.73
CA THR A 390 1.49 -6.28 -5.12
C THR A 390 0.82 -4.98 -5.50
N LEU A 391 1.35 -4.36 -6.56
CA LEU A 391 0.62 -3.42 -7.40
C LEU A 391 -0.76 -4.02 -7.63
N VAL A 392 -1.79 -3.36 -7.11
CA VAL A 392 -3.12 -3.93 -7.15
C VAL A 392 -3.59 -3.92 -8.61
N ALA A 393 -3.62 -5.12 -9.18
CA ALA A 393 -4.08 -5.34 -10.54
C ALA A 393 -5.53 -4.85 -10.69
N LYS A 394 -5.83 -4.35 -11.89
CA LYS A 394 -7.18 -3.96 -12.31
C LYS A 394 -8.13 -5.16 -12.15
N ASN A 395 -8.98 -5.12 -11.13
CA ASN A 395 -9.93 -6.21 -10.84
C ASN A 395 -11.35 -5.96 -11.40
N TYR A 396 -11.51 -4.93 -12.25
CA TYR A 396 -12.72 -4.74 -13.06
C TYR A 396 -12.38 -4.79 -14.56
N GLN A 397 -13.09 -5.63 -15.30
CA GLN A 397 -13.15 -5.55 -16.76
C GLN A 397 -14.31 -4.62 -17.10
N GLY A 398 -14.04 -3.32 -17.14
CA GLY A 398 -15.05 -2.33 -17.45
C GLY A 398 -14.36 -1.05 -17.86
N TRP A 399 -14.23 -0.85 -19.17
CA TRP A 399 -13.96 0.49 -19.67
C TRP A 399 -15.16 1.40 -19.43
N ASP A 400 -16.33 0.87 -19.02
CA ASP A 400 -17.60 1.59 -18.92
C ASP A 400 -17.60 2.82 -18.01
N LEU A 401 -16.97 2.84 -16.83
CA LEU A 401 -16.90 4.06 -15.99
C LEU A 401 -15.97 5.14 -16.57
N VAL A 402 -15.02 4.74 -17.42
CA VAL A 402 -14.05 5.60 -18.09
C VAL A 402 -14.60 6.04 -19.46
N GLU A 403 -15.25 5.14 -20.19
CA GLU A 403 -15.97 5.30 -21.46
C GLU A 403 -17.36 5.92 -21.29
N ALA A 404 -17.93 5.95 -20.09
CA ALA A 404 -19.11 6.76 -19.79
C ALA A 404 -18.78 8.26 -19.83
N GLY A 405 -17.50 8.62 -19.90
CA GLY A 405 -17.05 9.92 -20.39
C GLY A 405 -17.13 10.11 -21.92
N ASN A 406 -17.38 9.05 -22.69
CA ASN A 406 -17.53 9.10 -24.16
C ASN A 406 -19.00 9.02 -24.61
N ASP A 407 -19.92 8.55 -23.76
CA ASP A 407 -21.34 8.42 -24.11
C ASP A 407 -22.25 8.72 -22.91
N HIS A 408 -22.72 9.97 -22.80
CA HIS A 408 -23.85 10.47 -21.99
C HIS A 408 -24.11 9.90 -20.57
N SER A 409 -23.13 9.28 -19.91
CA SER A 409 -23.45 8.41 -18.76
C SER A 409 -22.50 8.50 -17.55
N GLY A 410 -21.42 9.28 -17.61
CA GLY A 410 -20.71 9.76 -16.41
C GLY A 410 -19.25 9.34 -16.24
N SER A 411 -18.38 10.28 -15.85
CA SER A 411 -17.08 9.98 -15.26
C SER A 411 -17.26 9.99 -13.75
N PHE A 412 -17.14 8.83 -13.09
CA PHE A 412 -17.26 8.77 -11.64
C PHE A 412 -15.97 9.25 -10.98
N THR A 413 -16.10 10.28 -10.16
CA THR A 413 -14.97 10.79 -9.39
C THR A 413 -14.70 9.88 -8.20
N GLY A 414 -13.56 9.16 -8.28
CA GLY A 414 -12.74 8.50 -7.26
C GLY A 414 -13.37 7.45 -6.32
N ILE A 415 -12.64 6.34 -6.27
CA ILE A 415 -12.99 5.00 -5.79
C ILE A 415 -12.40 4.79 -4.39
N GLN A 416 -13.18 4.33 -3.41
CA GLN A 416 -12.76 4.21 -2.00
C GLN A 416 -13.21 2.91 -1.32
N TRP A 417 -12.31 2.16 -0.64
CA TRP A 417 -12.53 0.76 -0.24
C TRP A 417 -12.75 0.51 1.28
N LEU A 418 -13.83 -0.19 1.72
CA LEU A 418 -14.07 -0.58 3.15
C LEU A 418 -14.79 -1.93 3.50
N MET A 419 -14.36 -2.60 4.60
CA MET A 419 -14.74 -3.97 5.07
C MET A 419 -16.24 -4.27 5.31
N LEU A 420 -16.60 -5.57 5.24
CA LEU A 420 -17.95 -6.16 5.34
C LEU A 420 -18.82 -5.76 6.56
N GLY A 421 -18.23 -5.30 7.67
CA GLY A 421 -19.00 -4.78 8.81
C GLY A 421 -19.62 -3.40 8.54
N PHE A 422 -19.00 -2.61 7.66
CA PHE A 422 -19.52 -1.30 7.27
C PHE A 422 -20.55 -1.41 6.14
N VAL A 423 -20.46 -2.45 5.30
CA VAL A 423 -21.41 -2.66 4.20
C VAL A 423 -22.81 -2.96 4.75
N GLU A 424 -22.92 -3.74 5.84
CA GLU A 424 -24.21 -3.98 6.50
C GLU A 424 -24.79 -2.70 7.10
N GLU A 425 -23.97 -1.91 7.80
CA GLU A 425 -24.38 -0.62 8.36
C GLU A 425 -24.85 0.35 7.28
N CYS A 426 -24.09 0.49 6.18
CA CYS A 426 -24.45 1.32 5.03
C CYS A 426 -25.76 0.85 4.39
N ALA A 427 -25.86 -0.43 4.07
CA ALA A 427 -27.05 -1.00 3.44
C ALA A 427 -28.28 -0.83 4.34
N SER A 428 -28.14 -1.10 5.64
CA SER A 428 -29.22 -0.94 6.64
C SER A 428 -29.59 0.53 6.85
N ALA A 429 -28.65 1.45 6.69
CA ALA A 429 -28.88 2.90 6.69
C ALA A 429 -29.51 3.43 5.37
N GLY A 430 -29.78 2.56 4.40
CA GLY A 430 -30.42 2.90 3.13
C GLY A 430 -29.47 3.38 2.04
N TRP A 431 -28.16 3.24 2.21
CA TRP A 431 -27.18 3.64 1.20
C TRP A 431 -27.23 2.67 0.01
N PRO A 432 -27.14 3.17 -1.24
CA PRO A 432 -26.96 2.32 -2.41
C PRO A 432 -25.73 1.41 -2.28
N VAL A 433 -25.91 0.10 -2.43
CA VAL A 433 -24.81 -0.88 -2.43
C VAL A 433 -24.93 -1.76 -3.67
N ILE A 434 -23.83 -1.92 -4.40
CA ILE A 434 -23.76 -2.76 -5.60
C ILE A 434 -22.70 -3.83 -5.39
N PHE A 435 -23.09 -5.09 -5.48
CA PHE A 435 -22.19 -6.25 -5.55
C PHE A 435 -21.97 -6.62 -7.01
N GLN A 436 -20.93 -6.07 -7.64
CA GLN A 436 -20.53 -6.45 -8.99
C GLN A 436 -19.76 -7.77 -8.97
N GLY A 437 -20.17 -8.71 -9.83
CA GLY A 437 -19.60 -10.06 -9.87
C GLY A 437 -20.25 -11.05 -8.91
N GLY A 438 -21.33 -10.66 -8.23
CA GLY A 438 -22.05 -11.50 -7.28
C GLY A 438 -21.66 -11.28 -5.82
N LEU A 439 -22.23 -12.11 -4.93
CA LEU A 439 -21.98 -12.04 -3.49
C LEU A 439 -20.64 -12.70 -3.14
N PRO A 440 -19.89 -12.15 -2.16
CA PRO A 440 -18.65 -12.77 -1.71
C PRO A 440 -18.92 -14.15 -1.12
N SER A 441 -18.15 -15.15 -1.55
CA SER A 441 -18.29 -16.55 -1.16
C SER A 441 -17.16 -17.06 -0.26
N GLN A 442 -16.11 -16.26 -0.08
CA GLN A 442 -14.90 -16.63 0.65
C GLN A 442 -14.52 -15.56 1.68
N LEU A 443 -13.95 -16.03 2.79
CA LEU A 443 -13.33 -15.20 3.80
C LEU A 443 -11.84 -15.09 3.59
N TYR A 444 -11.32 -13.89 3.78
CA TYR A 444 -9.88 -13.68 3.93
C TYR A 444 -9.48 -13.94 5.38
N GLY A 445 -8.58 -14.89 5.60
CA GLY A 445 -8.09 -15.31 6.91
C GLY A 445 -8.85 -16.52 7.48
N PHE A 446 -8.24 -17.23 8.42
CA PHE A 446 -8.83 -18.37 9.09
C PHE A 446 -9.71 -17.90 10.25
N ASN A 447 -11.01 -18.20 10.18
CA ASN A 447 -11.92 -17.96 11.29
C ASN A 447 -13.04 -19.02 11.28
N GLU A 448 -12.98 -19.95 12.24
CA GLU A 448 -13.97 -21.02 12.40
C GLU A 448 -15.42 -20.50 12.50
N SER A 449 -15.61 -19.33 13.11
CA SER A 449 -16.92 -18.67 13.26
C SER A 449 -17.26 -17.67 12.16
N GLY A 450 -16.24 -17.24 11.40
CA GLY A 450 -16.34 -16.13 10.46
C GLY A 450 -17.28 -16.41 9.31
N GLN A 451 -17.26 -17.64 8.76
CA GLN A 451 -18.07 -17.98 7.59
C GLN A 451 -19.56 -17.89 7.91
N SER A 452 -19.94 -18.28 9.13
CA SER A 452 -21.30 -18.15 9.62
C SER A 452 -21.71 -16.67 9.74
N TYR A 453 -20.82 -15.82 10.24
CA TYR A 453 -21.03 -14.37 10.33
C TYR A 453 -21.19 -13.71 8.94
N VAL A 454 -20.33 -14.05 7.97
CA VAL A 454 -20.43 -13.49 6.61
C VAL A 454 -21.73 -13.93 5.95
N ASN A 455 -22.07 -15.22 6.06
CA ASN A 455 -23.30 -15.74 5.51
C ASN A 455 -24.53 -15.08 6.14
N SER A 456 -24.55 -14.87 7.47
CA SER A 456 -25.66 -14.17 8.14
C SER A 456 -25.75 -12.71 7.69
N THR A 457 -24.61 -12.02 7.63
CA THR A 457 -24.52 -10.61 7.21
C THR A 457 -25.05 -10.44 5.79
N ILE A 458 -24.54 -11.20 4.83
CA ILE A 458 -24.98 -11.16 3.42
C ILE A 458 -26.47 -11.49 3.30
N ASN A 459 -26.94 -12.52 4.02
CA ASN A 459 -28.35 -12.89 4.00
C ASN A 459 -29.27 -11.80 4.57
N SER A 460 -28.78 -10.99 5.52
CA SER A 460 -29.55 -9.88 6.09
C SER A 460 -29.73 -8.71 5.11
N ILE A 461 -28.73 -8.43 4.25
CA ILE A 461 -28.73 -7.24 3.39
C ILE A 461 -29.10 -7.49 1.93
N LYS A 462 -28.91 -8.72 1.41
CA LYS A 462 -29.10 -9.01 -0.03
C LYS A 462 -30.52 -8.76 -0.56
N SER A 463 -31.50 -8.66 0.34
CA SER A 463 -32.92 -8.43 0.01
C SER A 463 -33.38 -6.99 0.24
N LEU A 464 -32.48 -6.10 0.66
CA LEU A 464 -32.78 -4.69 0.82
C LEU A 464 -32.96 -4.02 -0.57
N PRO A 465 -33.93 -3.10 -0.74
CA PRO A 465 -34.25 -2.49 -2.03
C PRO A 465 -33.12 -1.61 -2.61
N ASN A 466 -32.24 -1.12 -1.73
CA ASN A 466 -31.06 -0.33 -2.05
C ASN A 466 -29.80 -1.20 -2.30
N VAL A 467 -29.93 -2.53 -2.35
CA VAL A 467 -28.83 -3.45 -2.63
C VAL A 467 -29.07 -4.12 -3.98
N GLN A 468 -28.09 -3.99 -4.89
CA GLN A 468 -28.11 -4.63 -6.20
C GLN A 468 -26.99 -5.66 -6.30
N ILE A 469 -27.26 -6.80 -6.93
CA ILE A 469 -26.28 -7.85 -7.20
C ILE A 469 -26.28 -8.04 -8.71
N ILE A 470 -25.15 -7.75 -9.33
CA ILE A 470 -25.00 -7.76 -10.79
C ILE A 470 -23.82 -8.64 -11.19
N SER A 471 -23.80 -9.10 -12.43
CA SER A 471 -22.68 -9.86 -12.99
C SER A 471 -21.47 -8.96 -13.25
N PHE A 472 -20.28 -9.54 -13.42
CA PHE A 472 -19.08 -8.76 -13.78
C PHE A 472 -19.24 -7.97 -15.09
N ASN A 473 -20.04 -8.49 -16.03
CA ASN A 473 -20.26 -7.89 -17.35
C ASN A 473 -21.42 -6.89 -17.40
N ASP A 474 -22.15 -6.71 -16.30
CA ASP A 474 -23.27 -5.76 -16.26
C ASP A 474 -22.73 -4.33 -16.08
N SER A 475 -23.36 -3.35 -16.73
CA SER A 475 -22.91 -1.95 -16.66
C SER A 475 -23.15 -1.36 -15.27
N LEU A 476 -22.08 -0.91 -14.63
CA LEU A 476 -22.17 -0.17 -13.37
C LEU A 476 -22.84 1.18 -13.57
N VAL A 477 -22.61 1.81 -14.72
CA VAL A 477 -23.18 3.09 -15.08
C VAL A 477 -24.70 3.01 -15.20
N ALA A 478 -25.22 2.00 -15.92
CA ALA A 478 -26.67 1.80 -16.02
C ALA A 478 -27.29 1.44 -14.65
N THR A 479 -26.57 0.64 -13.85
CA THR A 479 -27.02 0.24 -12.50
C THR A 479 -27.12 1.44 -11.57
N THR A 480 -26.08 2.27 -11.48
CA THR A 480 -26.08 3.50 -10.67
C THR A 480 -27.17 4.48 -11.12
N ALA A 481 -27.36 4.66 -12.43
CA ALA A 481 -28.46 5.47 -12.98
C ALA A 481 -29.84 4.93 -12.58
N SER A 482 -30.06 3.61 -12.62
CA SER A 482 -31.30 2.96 -12.17
C SER A 482 -31.59 3.18 -10.68
N MET A 483 -30.55 3.43 -9.89
CA MET A 483 -30.64 3.75 -8.46
C MET A 483 -30.80 5.26 -8.20
N GLY A 484 -30.91 6.07 -9.26
CA GLY A 484 -31.04 7.52 -9.17
C GLY A 484 -29.73 8.25 -8.87
N ILE A 485 -28.58 7.59 -9.03
CA ILE A 485 -27.27 8.20 -8.86
C ILE A 485 -26.83 8.78 -10.20
N THR A 486 -26.65 10.10 -10.24
CA THR A 486 -26.13 10.80 -11.40
C THR A 486 -24.70 11.27 -11.13
N PRO A 487 -23.79 11.19 -12.10
CA PRO A 487 -22.40 11.62 -11.93
C PRO A 487 -22.31 13.13 -11.68
N LEU A 488 -21.34 13.55 -10.86
CA LEU A 488 -20.98 14.97 -10.70
C LEU A 488 -20.56 15.57 -12.06
N THR A 489 -19.73 14.86 -12.82
CA THR A 489 -19.35 15.25 -14.19
C THR A 489 -19.73 14.16 -15.18
N ALA A 490 -20.55 14.51 -16.17
CA ALA A 490 -20.78 13.67 -17.36
C ALA A 490 -20.09 14.29 -18.57
N ILE A 491 -19.64 13.43 -19.49
CA ILE A 491 -18.90 13.85 -20.68
C ILE A 491 -19.49 13.09 -21.87
N SER A 492 -19.59 13.79 -23.00
CA SER A 492 -19.92 13.23 -24.30
C SER A 492 -18.88 13.73 -25.28
N ALA A 493 -17.84 12.95 -25.50
CA ALA A 493 -16.68 13.32 -26.32
C ALA A 493 -16.27 12.19 -27.28
N ASN A 494 -15.49 12.55 -28.30
CA ASN A 494 -14.91 11.58 -29.24
C ASN A 494 -13.61 10.91 -28.71
N GLY A 495 -13.33 11.05 -27.42
CA GLY A 495 -12.15 10.53 -26.75
C GLY A 495 -12.28 10.63 -25.24
N THR A 496 -11.51 9.82 -24.53
CA THR A 496 -11.63 9.64 -23.07
C THR A 496 -11.14 10.86 -22.31
N TRP A 497 -12.00 11.44 -21.48
CA TRP A 497 -11.64 12.55 -20.59
C TRP A 497 -11.71 12.12 -19.13
N TYR A 498 -10.62 12.37 -18.41
CA TYR A 498 -10.52 12.17 -16.96
C TYR A 498 -10.89 13.46 -16.25
N THR A 499 -11.60 13.32 -15.12
CA THR A 499 -12.05 14.48 -14.36
C THR A 499 -11.71 14.39 -12.89
N CYS A 500 -11.34 15.53 -12.31
CA CYS A 500 -11.14 15.68 -10.88
C CYS A 500 -11.95 16.88 -10.39
N TRP A 501 -13.02 16.60 -9.64
CA TRP A 501 -13.83 17.64 -8.99
C TRP A 501 -13.33 17.90 -7.59
N ARG A 502 -13.11 19.17 -7.27
CA ARG A 502 -12.80 19.65 -5.93
C ARG A 502 -13.66 20.86 -5.58
N SER A 503 -14.04 20.96 -4.31
CA SER A 503 -14.87 22.08 -3.81
C SER A 503 -14.11 22.84 -2.72
N ASN A 504 -14.08 24.16 -2.84
CA ASN A 504 -13.70 25.04 -1.74
C ASN A 504 -14.97 25.45 -1.00
N THR A 505 -15.22 24.82 0.16
CA THR A 505 -16.44 25.07 0.94
C THR A 505 -16.47 26.46 1.60
N GLN A 506 -15.34 27.15 1.70
CA GLN A 506 -15.27 28.50 2.28
C GLN A 506 -15.65 29.56 1.24
N SER A 507 -15.15 29.44 0.00
CA SER A 507 -15.46 30.39 -1.08
C SER A 507 -16.71 30.02 -1.87
N GLY A 508 -17.17 28.76 -1.79
CA GLY A 508 -18.26 28.24 -2.62
C GLY A 508 -17.87 27.99 -4.08
N ILE A 509 -16.57 27.92 -4.38
CA ILE A 509 -16.04 27.69 -5.73
C ILE A 509 -15.79 26.20 -5.93
N ASP A 510 -16.29 25.67 -7.03
CA ASP A 510 -15.96 24.34 -7.54
C ASP A 510 -14.88 24.44 -8.62
N TYR A 511 -13.88 23.56 -8.53
CA TYR A 511 -12.83 23.39 -9.53
C TYR A 511 -13.00 22.02 -10.16
N VAL A 512 -13.17 22.00 -11.48
CA VAL A 512 -13.25 20.77 -12.27
C VAL A 512 -12.08 20.74 -13.24
N TYR A 513 -11.12 19.87 -12.95
CA TYR A 513 -10.03 19.59 -13.87
C TYR A 513 -10.48 18.56 -14.89
N ILE A 514 -10.25 18.84 -16.18
CA ILE A 514 -10.58 17.95 -17.30
C ILE A 514 -9.29 17.67 -18.05
N PHE A 515 -8.99 16.39 -18.25
CA PHE A 515 -7.75 15.94 -18.86
C PHE A 515 -8.02 14.89 -19.94
N ASN A 516 -7.41 15.09 -21.10
CA ASN A 516 -7.39 14.15 -22.21
C ASN A 516 -5.93 13.78 -22.49
N ASP A 517 -5.63 12.49 -22.54
CA ASP A 517 -4.29 11.95 -22.81
C ASP A 517 -4.02 11.75 -24.32
N SER A 518 -5.04 11.93 -25.16
CA SER A 518 -4.94 11.90 -26.62
C SER A 518 -4.40 13.23 -27.20
N PRO A 519 -3.77 13.23 -28.39
CA PRO A 519 -3.40 14.45 -29.12
C PRO A 519 -4.58 15.38 -29.45
N TYR A 520 -5.80 14.84 -29.57
CA TYR A 520 -7.00 15.60 -29.88
C TYR A 520 -8.26 14.94 -29.34
N SER A 521 -9.14 15.73 -28.75
CA SER A 521 -10.52 15.33 -28.49
C SER A 521 -11.43 16.55 -28.37
N GLU A 522 -12.70 16.38 -28.72
CA GLU A 522 -13.76 17.37 -28.61
C GLU A 522 -15.04 16.72 -28.08
N GLY A 523 -15.86 17.52 -27.39
CA GLY A 523 -17.08 17.03 -26.76
C GLY A 523 -17.75 18.08 -25.89
N THR A 524 -18.81 17.65 -25.21
CA THR A 524 -19.57 18.45 -24.25
C THR A 524 -19.38 17.87 -22.85
N THR A 525 -19.17 18.73 -21.86
CA THR A 525 -19.20 18.32 -20.44
C THR A 525 -20.45 18.85 -19.76
N TYR A 526 -20.96 18.09 -18.79
CA TYR A 526 -22.11 18.43 -17.97
C TYR A 526 -21.70 18.33 -16.51
N PHE A 527 -21.86 19.42 -15.77
CA PHE A 527 -21.55 19.50 -14.36
C PHE A 527 -22.84 19.56 -13.55
N ALA A 528 -22.89 18.80 -12.46
CA ALA A 528 -23.94 18.89 -11.44
C ALA A 528 -23.77 20.15 -10.55
N SER A 529 -23.65 21.31 -11.20
CA SER A 529 -23.51 22.62 -10.58
C SER A 529 -24.29 23.65 -11.39
N THR A 530 -24.78 24.70 -10.73
CA THR A 530 -25.44 25.86 -11.35
C THR A 530 -24.55 27.11 -11.33
N GLY A 531 -23.28 26.95 -10.97
CA GLY A 531 -22.30 28.03 -10.97
C GLY A 531 -22.07 28.60 -12.37
N ILE A 532 -21.60 29.85 -12.41
CA ILE A 532 -21.18 30.52 -13.64
C ILE A 532 -19.77 30.00 -14.00
N PRO A 533 -19.58 29.36 -15.17
CA PRO A 533 -18.29 28.76 -15.51
C PRO A 533 -17.24 29.80 -15.88
N TYR A 534 -16.02 29.56 -15.41
CA TYR A 534 -14.80 30.29 -15.77
C TYR A 534 -13.74 29.29 -16.23
N VAL A 535 -12.90 29.70 -17.18
CA VAL A 535 -11.70 28.96 -17.53
C VAL A 535 -10.54 29.51 -16.70
N TYR A 536 -9.85 28.61 -16.00
CA TYR A 536 -8.61 28.94 -15.30
C TYR A 536 -7.41 28.48 -16.12
N ASP A 537 -6.63 29.45 -16.60
CA ASP A 537 -5.36 29.17 -17.25
C ASP A 537 -4.27 28.95 -16.20
N ALA A 538 -3.93 27.68 -15.96
CA ALA A 538 -2.87 27.32 -15.03
C ALA A 538 -1.46 27.74 -15.50
N TRP A 539 -1.24 28.07 -16.77
CA TRP A 539 0.05 28.60 -17.25
C TRP A 539 0.23 30.07 -16.88
N ALA A 540 -0.80 30.88 -17.07
CA ALA A 540 -0.77 32.31 -16.79
C ALA A 540 -1.25 32.69 -15.38
N GLY A 541 -1.98 31.79 -14.70
CA GLY A 541 -2.69 32.09 -13.45
C GLY A 541 -3.86 33.06 -13.64
N GLN A 542 -4.47 33.06 -14.83
CA GLN A 542 -5.55 33.99 -15.19
C GLN A 542 -6.89 33.27 -15.28
N GLN A 543 -7.96 34.01 -14.97
CA GLN A 543 -9.34 33.54 -15.06
C GLN A 543 -10.04 34.31 -16.17
N SER A 544 -10.80 33.62 -17.02
CA SER A 544 -11.64 34.24 -18.04
C SER A 544 -13.05 33.68 -18.00
N SER A 545 -14.05 34.55 -18.17
CA SER A 545 -15.45 34.13 -18.20
C SER A 545 -15.69 33.23 -19.40
N LEU A 546 -16.35 32.09 -19.18
CA LEU A 546 -16.82 31.27 -20.29
C LEU A 546 -18.19 31.77 -20.73
N HIS A 547 -18.30 32.21 -21.99
CA HIS A 547 -19.54 32.81 -22.51
C HIS A 547 -20.47 31.80 -23.20
N ASN A 548 -19.92 30.68 -23.68
CA ASN A 548 -20.66 29.62 -24.35
C ASN A 548 -20.91 28.49 -23.35
N TYR A 549 -22.02 28.56 -22.62
CA TYR A 549 -22.49 27.49 -21.75
C TYR A 549 -24.02 27.49 -21.70
N THR A 550 -24.59 26.35 -21.34
CA THR A 550 -26.03 26.23 -21.06
C THR A 550 -26.20 25.86 -19.59
N SER A 551 -27.12 26.52 -18.90
CA SER A 551 -27.48 26.14 -17.53
C SER A 551 -28.95 25.74 -17.43
N THR A 552 -29.20 24.73 -16.62
CA THR A 552 -30.53 24.28 -16.20
C THR A 552 -30.73 24.62 -14.72
N VAL A 553 -31.83 24.14 -14.12
CA VAL A 553 -32.07 24.29 -12.68
C VAL A 553 -31.11 23.46 -11.81
N SER A 554 -30.38 22.50 -12.40
CA SER A 554 -29.54 21.56 -11.66
C SER A 554 -28.18 21.26 -12.29
N SER A 555 -27.87 21.83 -13.46
CA SER A 555 -26.63 21.56 -14.18
C SER A 555 -26.16 22.71 -15.04
N THR A 556 -24.87 22.72 -15.36
CA THR A 556 -24.23 23.61 -16.32
C THR A 556 -23.47 22.74 -17.31
N SER A 557 -23.60 23.01 -18.61
CA SER A 557 -22.86 22.31 -19.67
C SER A 557 -22.03 23.27 -20.49
N ILE A 558 -20.81 22.83 -20.84
CA ILE A 558 -19.84 23.59 -21.63
C ILE A 558 -19.33 22.79 -22.81
#